data_AF-A0A378ME16-F1
#
_entry.id   AF-A0A378ME16-F1
#
_cell.length_a   1.000
_cell.length_b   1.000
_cell.length_c   1.000
_cell.angle_alpha   90.00
_cell.angle_beta   90.00
_cell.angle_gamma   90.00
#
_symmetry.space_group_name_H-M   'P 1'
#
loop_
_entity.id
_entity.type
_entity.pdbx_description
1 polymer ?
#
loop_
_entity_poly.entity_id
_entity_poly.type
_entity_poly.pdbx_seq_one_letter_code
_entity_poly.pdbx_strand_id
1 'polypeptide(L)' 'MMTVYDFSAKDMAGKEVKLEDYKGKVLIIVNTASKCGLTPQLEGLETLYENIKNKD' A
#
# COMPACT_ATOMS: atom_id res chain seq x y z
N MET A 1 -4.29 -22.48 3.39
CA MET A 1 -4.02 -21.79 2.11
C MET A 1 -3.41 -20.45 2.49
N MET A 2 -2.25 -20.09 1.94
CA MET A 2 -1.57 -18.85 2.31
C MET A 2 -2.18 -17.68 1.52
N THR A 3 -2.46 -16.58 2.20
CA THR A 3 -3.02 -15.36 1.64
C THR A 3 -2.16 -14.16 2.00
N VAL A 4 -2.45 -13.00 1.40
CA VAL A 4 -1.76 -11.75 1.73
C VAL A 4 -1.90 -11.37 3.22
N TYR A 5 -2.97 -11.82 3.89
CA TYR A 5 -3.25 -11.49 5.29
C TYR A 5 -2.36 -12.23 6.30
N ASP A 6 -1.62 -13.26 5.86
CA ASP A 6 -0.69 -13.99 6.71
C ASP A 6 0.65 -13.26 6.90
N PHE A 7 0.86 -12.14 6.21
CA PHE A 7 2.11 -11.37 6.23
C PHE A 7 2.04 -10.14 7.13
N SER A 8 3.22 -9.72 7.60
CA SER A 8 3.46 -8.42 8.22
C SER A 8 4.53 -7.66 7.45
N ALA A 9 4.50 -6.33 7.55
CA ALA A 9 5.52 -5.45 7.01
C ALA A 9 5.91 -4.39 8.06
N LYS A 10 7.13 -3.88 7.99
CA LYS A 10 7.54 -2.73 8.80
C LYS A 10 7.17 -1.45 8.07
N ASP A 11 6.54 -0.53 8.77
CA ASP A 11 6.30 0.82 8.25
C ASP A 11 7.58 1.67 8.28
N MET A 12 7.48 2.92 7.82
CA MET A 12 8.60 3.86 7.79
C MET A 12 9.14 4.23 9.18
N ALA A 13 8.35 4.05 10.24
CA ALA A 13 8.78 4.24 11.63
C ALA A 13 9.36 2.96 12.26
N GLY A 14 9.42 1.86 11.50
CA GLY A 14 9.91 0.57 11.97
C GLY A 14 8.90 -0.24 12.78
N LYS A 15 7.65 0.24 12.90
CA LYS A 15 6.57 -0.48 13.57
C LYS A 15 6.07 -1.60 12.66
N GLU A 16 5.77 -2.74 13.25
CA GLU A 16 5.16 -3.86 12.54
C GLU A 16 3.67 -3.60 12.27
N VAL A 17 3.26 -3.77 11.01
CA VAL A 17 1.90 -3.64 10.50
C VAL A 17 1.49 -5.00 9.94
N LYS A 18 0.38 -5.54 10.42
CA LYS A 18 -0.18 -6.80 9.90
C LYS A 18 -1.03 -6.50 8.67
N LEU A 19 -0.85 -7.25 7.59
CA LEU A 19 -1.66 -7.05 6.39
C LEU A 19 -3.12 -7.48 6.61
N GLU A 20 -3.37 -8.33 7.63
CA GLU A 20 -4.72 -8.69 8.11
C GLU A 20 -5.59 -7.47 8.46
N ASP A 21 -5.00 -6.37 8.93
CA ASP A 21 -5.72 -5.15 9.31
C ASP A 21 -6.47 -4.50 8.12
N TYR A 22 -6.12 -4.89 6.89
CA TYR A 22 -6.76 -4.41 5.65
C TYR A 22 -7.77 -5.39 5.05
N LYS A 23 -8.17 -6.42 5.80
CA LYS A 23 -9.15 -7.41 5.32
C LYS A 23 -10.46 -6.74 4.92
N GLY A 24 -11.01 -7.18 3.78
CA GLY A 24 -12.23 -6.60 3.20
C GLY A 24 -12.00 -5.33 2.39
N LYS A 25 -10.77 -4.82 2.29
CA LYS A 25 -10.41 -3.71 1.41
C LYS A 25 -9.68 -4.18 0.17
N VAL A 26 -9.84 -3.45 -0.92
CA VAL A 26 -8.98 -3.61 -2.12
C VAL A 26 -7.59 -3.09 -1.80
N LEU A 27 -6.56 -3.89 -2.10
CA LEU A 27 -5.16 -3.57 -1.83
C LEU A 27 -4.37 -3.37 -3.13
N ILE A 28 -3.61 -2.27 -3.20
CA ILE A 28 -2.62 -2.03 -4.25
C ILE A 28 -1.24 -2.02 -3.58
N ILE A 29 -0.38 -2.99 -3.93
CA ILE A 29 0.98 -3.12 -3.41
C ILE A 29 1.96 -2.63 -4.48
N VAL A 30 2.73 -1.59 -4.15
CA VAL A 30 3.66 -0.94 -5.09
C VAL A 30 5.08 -1.01 -4.54
N ASN A 31 6.01 -1.56 -5.31
CA ASN A 31 7.43 -1.45 -5.02
C ASN A 31 7.96 -0.09 -5.52
N THR A 32 8.51 0.72 -4.63
CA THR A 32 9.06 2.04 -4.97
C THR A 32 10.58 2.08 -4.78
N ALA A 33 11.25 3.02 -5.45
CA ALA A 33 12.68 3.25 -5.31
C ALA A 33 13.00 4.75 -5.36
N SER A 34 13.70 5.27 -4.35
CA SER A 34 13.98 6.71 -4.18
C SER A 34 14.90 7.33 -5.24
N LYS A 35 15.62 6.50 -6.01
CA LYS A 35 16.54 6.94 -7.08
C LYS A 35 16.02 6.66 -8.50
N CYS A 36 14.80 6.14 -8.63
CA CYS A 36 14.17 6.02 -9.93
C CYS A 36 13.59 7.37 -10.32
N GLY A 37 13.84 7.83 -11.56
CA GLY A 37 13.18 9.02 -12.15
C GLY A 37 11.67 8.85 -12.39
N LEU A 38 11.04 7.92 -11.68
CA LEU A 38 9.64 7.55 -11.76
C LEU A 38 8.80 8.17 -10.63
N THR A 39 9.37 9.11 -9.87
CA THR A 39 8.66 9.90 -8.86
C THR A 39 7.32 10.49 -9.34
N PRO A 40 7.16 10.95 -10.60
CA PRO A 40 5.86 11.41 -11.09
C PRO A 40 4.73 10.37 -11.02
N GLN A 41 5.06 9.07 -10.98
CA GLN A 41 4.05 8.01 -10.85
C GLN A 41 3.40 8.00 -9.46
N LEU A 42 4.05 8.56 -8.44
CA LEU A 42 3.48 8.66 -7.10
C LEU A 42 2.28 9.61 -7.05
N GLU A 43 2.29 10.69 -7.84
CA GLU A 43 1.16 11.63 -7.92
C GLU A 43 -0.11 10.96 -8.47
N GLY A 44 0.06 10.09 -9.47
CA GLY A 44 -1.04 9.29 -10.01
C GLY A 44 -1.60 8.31 -8.98
N LEU A 45 -0.74 7.68 -8.18
CA LEU A 45 -1.16 6.79 -7.10
C LEU A 45 -1.87 7.53 -5.97
N GLU A 46 -1.40 8.71 -5.60
CA GLU A 46 -2.07 9.58 -4.63
C GLU A 46 -3.45 10.00 -5.12
N THR A 47 -3.55 10.44 -6.38
CA THR A 47 -4.83 10.80 -7.01
C THR A 47 -5.79 9.60 -7.03
N LEU A 48 -5.29 8.40 -7.35
CA LEU A 48 -6.10 7.19 -7.32
C LEU A 48 -6.59 6.90 -5.90
N TYR A 49 -5.71 6.95 -4.90
CA TYR A 49 -6.05 6.71 -3.49
C TYR A 49 -7.14 7.68 -3.01
N GLU A 50 -6.98 8.98 -3.26
CA GLU A 50 -7.95 10.00 -2.89
C GLU A 50 -9.34 9.75 -3.50
N ASN A 51 -9.40 9.23 -4.73
CA ASN A 51 -10.65 8.91 -5.42
C ASN A 51 -11.36 7.66 -4.89
N ILE A 52 -10.64 6.75 -4.21
CA ILE A 52 -11.16 5.45 -3.77
C ILE A 52 -11.25 5.29 -2.26
N LYS A 53 -10.51 6.07 -1.46
CA LYS A 53 -10.41 5.89 0.01
C LYS A 53 -11.74 5.97 0.76
N ASN A 54 -12.75 6.61 0.15
CA ASN A 54 -14.10 6.77 0.69
C ASN A 54 -15.17 6.03 -0.14
N LYS A 55 -14.76 5.18 -1.09
CA LYS A 55 -15.68 4.31 -1.82
C LYS A 55 -15.73 2.97 -1.10
N ASP A 56 -16.92 2.64 -0.62
CA ASP A 56 -17.25 1.39 0.08
C ASP A 56 -16.90 0.14 -0.75
#